data_AF-A0A9P5ZM64-F1
#
_entry.id   AF-A0A9P5ZM64-F1
#
_cell.length_a   1.000
_cell.length_b   1.000
_cell.length_c   1.000
_cell.angle_alpha   90.00
_cell.angle_beta   90.00
_cell.angle_gamma   90.00
#
_symmetry.space_group_name_H-M   'P 1'
#
loop_
_entity.id
_entity.type
_entity.pdbx_description
1 polymer ?
#
loop_
_entity_poly.entity_id
_entity_poly.type
_entity_poly.pdbx_seq_one_letter_code
_entity_poly.pdbx_strand_id
1 'polypeptide(L)'
;MVEDCINAGESQRQCHHRRIVLGADVMQEIWSDMHNTQLPSWVSSISREWSTTSKLSADQTCVLCTIHLPIMLIQLWHGAGKRMQSLLENFMDLMNAVRVANMRTTSPGDIETYNTYMHRYMVGVKSLYEDEGIKPHQHAVLHVGTMLEWFGPVHAHSAPYYERYINFMHRAQINRKPSKTSRSRIRLSVTLMVWT
;
A
#
# COMPACT_ATOMS: atom_id res chain seq x y z
N MET A 1 -28.99 22.47 -26.60
CA MET A 1 -28.27 23.13 -25.48
C MET A 1 -28.64 22.57 -24.11
N VAL A 2 -29.92 22.40 -23.73
CA VAL A 2 -30.28 21.75 -22.44
C VAL A 2 -30.20 20.21 -22.53
N GLU A 3 -30.62 19.62 -23.64
CA GLU A 3 -30.53 18.17 -23.90
C GLU A 3 -29.07 17.67 -23.97
N ASP A 4 -28.16 18.48 -24.50
CA ASP A 4 -26.73 18.15 -24.57
C ASP A 4 -26.08 18.06 -23.18
N CYS A 5 -26.49 18.92 -22.25
CA CYS A 5 -26.02 18.90 -20.87
C CYS A 5 -26.57 17.70 -20.08
N ILE A 6 -27.80 17.27 -20.37
CA ILE A 6 -28.41 16.08 -19.75
C ILE A 6 -27.72 14.81 -20.25
N ASN A 7 -27.48 14.69 -21.56
CA ASN A 7 -26.76 13.57 -22.16
C ASN A 7 -25.30 13.50 -21.68
N ALA A 8 -24.63 14.65 -21.50
CA ALA A 8 -23.30 14.70 -20.90
C ALA A 8 -23.30 14.21 -19.44
N GLY A 9 -24.32 14.58 -18.65
CA GLY A 9 -24.48 14.13 -17.27
C GLY A 9 -24.79 12.63 -17.15
N GLU A 10 -25.60 12.06 -18.03
CA GLU A 10 -25.89 10.63 -18.07
C GLU A 10 -24.69 9.81 -18.56
N SER A 11 -23.98 10.28 -19.60
CA SER A 11 -22.73 9.66 -20.08
C SER A 11 -21.64 9.66 -19.00
N GLN A 12 -21.48 10.76 -18.27
CA GLN A 12 -20.55 10.86 -17.14
C GLN A 12 -20.94 9.92 -15.99
N ARG A 13 -22.24 9.82 -15.65
CA ARG A 13 -22.74 8.90 -14.62
C ARG A 13 -22.54 7.43 -15.02
N GLN A 14 -22.73 7.10 -16.29
CA GLN A 14 -22.58 5.75 -16.80
C GLN A 14 -21.09 5.35 -16.94
N CYS A 15 -20.21 6.29 -17.32
CA CYS A 15 -18.76 6.12 -17.24
C CYS A 15 -18.31 5.89 -15.79
N HIS A 16 -18.83 6.69 -14.84
CA HIS A 16 -18.52 6.55 -13.42
C HIS A 16 -18.98 5.19 -12.86
N HIS A 17 -20.16 4.69 -13.24
CA HIS A 17 -20.64 3.37 -12.79
C HIS A 17 -19.81 2.22 -13.38
N ARG A 18 -19.34 2.34 -14.63
CA ARG A 18 -18.42 1.36 -15.25
C ARG A 18 -16.99 1.41 -14.66
N ARG A 19 -16.67 2.47 -13.91
CA ARG A 19 -15.38 2.68 -13.24
C ARG A 19 -15.31 2.02 -11.87
N ILE A 20 -16.44 1.82 -11.20
CA ILE A 20 -16.51 1.19 -9.88
C ILE A 20 -16.29 -0.31 -10.06
N VAL A 21 -15.05 -0.74 -9.85
CA VAL A 21 -14.65 -2.16 -9.93
C VAL A 21 -14.91 -2.89 -8.61
N LEU A 22 -14.84 -2.17 -7.48
CA LEU A 22 -15.13 -2.70 -6.15
C LEU A 22 -16.44 -2.09 -5.65
N GLY A 23 -17.55 -2.71 -6.03
CA GLY A 23 -18.89 -2.37 -5.55
C GLY A 23 -19.14 -2.85 -4.11
N ALA A 24 -20.29 -2.48 -3.54
CA ALA A 24 -20.67 -2.89 -2.18
C ALA A 24 -20.87 -4.41 -2.06
N ASP A 25 -21.38 -5.03 -3.12
CA ASP A 25 -21.48 -6.47 -3.32
C ASP A 25 -20.11 -7.16 -3.28
N VAL A 26 -19.15 -6.66 -4.06
CA VAL A 26 -17.78 -7.18 -4.08
C VAL A 26 -17.11 -7.04 -2.72
N MET A 27 -17.32 -5.92 -2.02
CA MET A 27 -16.78 -5.70 -0.68
C MET A 27 -17.38 -6.66 0.35
N GLN A 28 -18.65 -7.05 0.21
CA GLN A 28 -19.29 -8.01 1.11
C GLN A 28 -18.73 -9.43 0.90
N GLU A 29 -18.49 -9.82 -0.34
CA GLU A 29 -17.83 -11.09 -0.68
C GLU A 29 -16.40 -11.11 -0.12
N ILE A 30 -15.66 -10.02 -0.30
CA ILE A 30 -14.33 -9.83 0.27
C ILE A 30 -14.33 -10.06 1.79
N TRP A 31 -15.28 -9.49 2.52
CA TRP A 31 -15.36 -9.70 3.97
C TRP A 31 -15.74 -11.14 4.35
N SER A 32 -16.54 -11.81 3.53
CA SER A 32 -16.88 -13.22 3.72
C SER A 32 -15.66 -14.11 3.54
N ASP A 33 -14.86 -13.90 2.48
CA ASP A 33 -13.65 -14.68 2.22
C ASP A 33 -12.53 -14.40 3.22
N MET A 34 -12.41 -13.15 3.67
CA MET A 34 -11.53 -12.81 4.80
C MET A 34 -11.90 -13.58 6.07
N HIS A 35 -13.18 -13.94 6.28
CA HIS A 35 -13.58 -14.76 7.43
C HIS A 35 -13.09 -16.21 7.33
N ASN A 36 -13.04 -16.76 6.11
CA ASN A 36 -12.63 -18.13 5.86
C ASN A 36 -11.10 -18.29 5.74
N THR A 37 -10.38 -17.18 5.56
CA THR A 37 -8.93 -17.17 5.41
C THR A 37 -8.23 -17.31 6.77
N GLN A 38 -7.47 -18.40 6.96
CA GLN A 38 -6.63 -18.58 8.15
C GLN A 38 -5.23 -18.01 7.89
N LEU A 39 -4.82 -17.04 8.72
CA LEU A 39 -3.50 -16.45 8.66
C LEU A 39 -2.57 -17.04 9.73
N PRO A 40 -1.26 -17.16 9.45
CA PRO A 40 -0.28 -17.47 10.48
C PRO A 40 -0.29 -16.44 11.62
N SER A 41 0.07 -16.88 12.83
CA SER A 41 0.02 -16.05 14.05
C SER A 41 0.92 -14.80 14.03
N TRP A 42 1.91 -14.74 13.13
CA TRP A 42 2.83 -13.63 12.97
C TRP A 42 2.35 -12.55 12.00
N VAL A 43 1.23 -12.77 11.30
CA VAL A 43 0.62 -11.78 10.42
C VAL A 43 -0.38 -10.95 11.20
N SER A 44 -0.31 -9.63 11.07
CA SER A 44 -1.24 -8.69 11.71
C SER A 44 -2.68 -8.96 11.27
N SER A 45 -3.58 -9.13 12.24
CA SER A 45 -5.01 -9.22 11.96
C SER A 45 -5.56 -7.87 11.50
N ILE A 46 -6.45 -7.91 10.50
CA ILE A 46 -7.09 -6.73 9.92
C ILE A 46 -8.51 -6.62 10.49
N SER A 47 -8.92 -5.40 10.86
CA SER A 47 -10.30 -5.11 11.25
C SER A 47 -11.26 -5.46 10.12
N ARG A 48 -12.34 -6.18 10.43
CA ARG A 48 -13.26 -6.75 9.44
C ARG A 48 -13.99 -5.69 8.60
N GLU A 49 -14.20 -4.49 9.13
CA GLU A 49 -15.01 -3.42 8.50
C GLU A 49 -14.17 -2.18 8.17
N TRP A 50 -12.94 -2.39 7.73
CA TRP A 50 -11.97 -1.33 7.55
C TRP A 50 -12.35 -0.27 6.50
N SER A 51 -13.31 -0.53 5.59
CA SER A 51 -13.80 0.51 4.68
C SER A 51 -14.94 1.34 5.26
N THR A 52 -15.62 0.86 6.31
CA THR A 52 -16.82 1.48 6.88
C THR A 52 -16.51 2.24 8.17
N THR A 53 -15.68 1.66 9.04
CA THR A 53 -15.62 2.08 10.45
C THR A 53 -14.21 2.45 10.93
N SER A 54 -13.14 1.99 10.27
CA SER A 54 -11.78 2.19 10.79
C SER A 54 -10.71 2.31 9.71
N LYS A 55 -9.85 3.32 9.82
CA LYS A 55 -8.71 3.49 8.93
C LYS A 55 -7.68 2.37 9.15
N LEU A 56 -7.23 1.73 8.07
CA LEU A 56 -6.15 0.74 8.12
C LEU A 56 -4.80 1.39 8.45
N SER A 57 -4.00 0.70 9.25
CA SER A 57 -2.58 1.00 9.37
C SER A 57 -1.83 0.61 8.09
N ALA A 58 -0.64 1.17 7.88
CA ALA A 58 0.17 0.84 6.70
C ALA A 58 0.46 -0.67 6.59
N ASP A 59 0.77 -1.33 7.72
CA ASP A 59 1.01 -2.77 7.78
C ASP A 59 -0.26 -3.57 7.42
N GLN A 60 -1.41 -3.17 7.95
CA GLN A 60 -2.69 -3.80 7.62
C GLN A 60 -3.06 -3.61 6.14
N THR A 61 -2.78 -2.44 5.55
CA THR A 61 -2.94 -2.22 4.12
C THR A 61 -2.03 -3.14 3.30
N CYS A 62 -0.78 -3.34 3.71
CA CYS A 62 0.11 -4.29 3.05
C CYS A 62 -0.42 -5.72 3.12
N VAL A 63 -0.86 -6.19 4.28
CA VAL A 63 -1.45 -7.54 4.44
C VAL A 63 -2.70 -7.70 3.59
N LEU A 64 -3.58 -6.70 3.57
CA LEU A 64 -4.78 -6.69 2.73
C LEU A 64 -4.41 -6.81 1.25
N CYS A 65 -3.50 -5.97 0.76
CA CYS A 65 -3.14 -5.92 -0.65
C CYS A 65 -2.34 -7.13 -1.11
N THR A 66 -1.50 -7.72 -0.27
CA THR A 66 -0.60 -8.80 -0.68
C THR A 66 -1.13 -10.21 -0.43
N ILE A 67 -2.04 -10.38 0.54
CA ILE A 67 -2.58 -11.70 0.91
C ILE A 67 -4.05 -11.80 0.52
N HIS A 68 -4.90 -10.96 1.12
CA HIS A 68 -6.33 -11.12 0.95
C HIS A 68 -6.77 -10.77 -0.47
N LEU A 69 -6.42 -9.58 -0.98
CA LEU A 69 -6.92 -9.12 -2.29
C LEU A 69 -6.56 -10.07 -3.43
N PRO A 70 -5.34 -10.61 -3.56
CA PRO A 70 -5.05 -11.59 -4.60
C PRO A 70 -5.93 -12.84 -4.51
N ILE A 71 -6.13 -13.40 -3.32
CA ILE A 71 -6.95 -14.61 -3.13
C ILE A 71 -8.39 -14.34 -3.60
N MET A 72 -8.97 -13.24 -3.13
CA MET A 72 -10.38 -12.91 -3.37
C MET A 72 -10.62 -12.47 -4.81
N LEU A 73 -9.76 -11.60 -5.36
CA LEU A 73 -9.91 -11.12 -6.73
C LEU A 73 -9.70 -12.24 -7.76
N ILE A 74 -8.81 -13.21 -7.47
CA ILE A 74 -8.67 -14.40 -8.33
C ILE A 74 -9.98 -15.21 -8.28
N GLN A 75 -10.52 -15.50 -7.10
CA GLN A 75 -11.76 -16.27 -6.97
C GLN A 75 -12.93 -15.59 -7.70
N LEU A 76 -13.07 -14.27 -7.55
CA LEU A 76 -14.16 -13.52 -8.13
C LEU A 76 -14.01 -13.31 -9.65
N TRP A 77 -12.79 -13.06 -10.14
CA TRP A 77 -12.56 -12.63 -11.52
C TRP A 77 -11.99 -13.69 -12.45
N HIS A 78 -11.65 -14.90 -11.99
CA HIS A 78 -11.09 -15.94 -12.88
C HIS A 78 -12.06 -16.29 -14.04
N GLY A 79 -13.36 -16.32 -13.76
CA GLY A 79 -14.43 -16.62 -14.73
C GLY A 79 -15.14 -15.38 -15.28
N ALA A 80 -14.72 -14.19 -14.87
CA ALA A 80 -15.34 -12.93 -15.30
C ALA A 80 -14.88 -12.53 -16.72
N GLY A 81 -15.53 -11.52 -17.29
CA GLY A 81 -15.20 -11.04 -18.64
C GLY A 81 -13.77 -10.51 -18.77
N LYS A 82 -13.26 -10.43 -20.00
CA LYS A 82 -11.87 -10.04 -20.34
C LYS A 82 -11.34 -8.81 -19.60
N ARG A 83 -12.18 -7.79 -19.41
CA ARG A 83 -11.81 -6.55 -18.68
C ARG A 83 -11.39 -6.83 -17.23
N MET A 84 -12.11 -7.70 -16.53
CA MET A 84 -11.81 -8.03 -15.12
C MET A 84 -10.54 -8.85 -15.01
N GLN A 85 -10.28 -9.73 -15.98
CA GLN A 85 -9.01 -10.46 -16.09
C GLN A 85 -7.84 -9.49 -16.30
N SER A 86 -7.96 -8.51 -17.21
CA SER A 86 -6.91 -7.50 -17.40
C SER A 86 -6.69 -6.62 -16.17
N LEU A 87 -7.75 -6.30 -15.40
CA LEU A 87 -7.63 -5.60 -14.11
C LEU A 87 -6.89 -6.46 -13.08
N LEU A 88 -7.19 -7.76 -13.02
CA LEU A 88 -6.51 -8.70 -12.15
C LEU A 88 -5.03 -8.82 -12.49
N GLU A 89 -4.70 -9.03 -13.77
CA GLU A 89 -3.33 -9.12 -14.26
C GLU A 89 -2.52 -7.86 -13.91
N ASN A 90 -3.12 -6.69 -14.15
CA ASN A 90 -2.50 -5.41 -13.80
C ASN A 90 -2.27 -5.28 -12.28
N PHE A 91 -3.22 -5.71 -11.47
CA PHE A 91 -3.08 -5.74 -10.01
C PHE A 91 -1.97 -6.72 -9.55
N MET A 92 -1.88 -7.89 -10.18
CA MET A 92 -0.84 -8.88 -9.89
C MET A 92 0.56 -8.38 -10.28
N ASP A 93 0.71 -7.67 -11.40
CA ASP A 93 1.97 -7.01 -11.77
C ASP A 93 2.39 -5.98 -10.70
N LEU A 94 1.46 -5.18 -10.18
CA LEU A 94 1.73 -4.27 -9.06
C LEU A 94 2.18 -5.01 -7.80
N MET A 95 1.46 -6.06 -7.39
CA MET A 95 1.79 -6.82 -6.17
C MET A 95 3.13 -7.54 -6.28
N ASN A 96 3.47 -8.07 -7.46
CA ASN A 96 4.79 -8.65 -7.72
C ASN A 96 5.90 -7.61 -7.60
N ALA A 97 5.71 -6.41 -8.18
CA ALA A 97 6.67 -5.33 -8.01
C ALA A 97 6.83 -4.91 -6.54
N VAL A 98 5.73 -4.77 -5.80
CA VAL A 98 5.76 -4.45 -4.35
C VAL A 98 6.50 -5.53 -3.57
N ARG A 99 6.27 -6.81 -3.86
CA ARG A 99 6.98 -7.92 -3.21
C ARG A 99 8.50 -7.81 -3.42
N VAL A 100 8.93 -7.58 -4.66
CA VAL A 100 10.36 -7.43 -4.99
C VAL A 100 10.98 -6.22 -4.31
N ALA A 101 10.31 -5.07 -4.34
CA ALA A 101 10.80 -3.85 -3.68
C ALA A 101 10.97 -4.00 -2.15
N ASN A 102 10.18 -4.86 -1.52
CA ASN A 102 10.23 -5.11 -0.07
C ASN A 102 11.13 -6.29 0.33
N MET A 103 11.87 -6.89 -0.61
CA MET A 103 12.85 -7.92 -0.26
C MET A 103 13.96 -7.33 0.62
N ARG A 104 14.51 -8.15 1.54
CA ARG A 104 15.60 -7.74 2.45
C ARG A 104 16.95 -7.61 1.76
N THR A 105 17.07 -8.22 0.58
CA THR A 105 18.26 -8.22 -0.24
C THR A 105 17.82 -7.89 -1.65
N THR A 106 18.67 -7.18 -2.39
CA THR A 106 18.40 -6.80 -3.77
C THR A 106 19.60 -7.16 -4.61
N SER A 107 19.34 -7.88 -5.70
CA SER A 107 20.31 -8.15 -6.77
C SER A 107 19.95 -7.34 -8.03
N PRO A 108 20.88 -7.19 -8.99
CA PRO A 108 20.56 -6.55 -10.27
C PRO A 108 19.39 -7.21 -11.01
N GLY A 109 19.27 -8.54 -10.92
CA GLY A 109 18.13 -9.28 -11.50
C GLY A 109 16.80 -8.97 -10.81
N ASP A 110 16.80 -8.74 -9.50
CA ASP A 110 15.60 -8.29 -8.77
C ASP A 110 15.18 -6.89 -9.23
N ILE A 111 16.13 -5.98 -9.45
CA ILE A 111 15.86 -4.62 -9.93
C ILE A 111 15.23 -4.65 -11.32
N GLU A 112 15.78 -5.47 -12.23
CA GLU A 112 15.20 -5.66 -13.57
C GLU A 112 13.78 -6.26 -13.51
N THR A 113 13.59 -7.24 -12.62
CA THR A 113 12.28 -7.85 -12.37
C THR A 113 11.28 -6.81 -11.87
N TYR A 114 11.68 -5.95 -10.92
CA TYR A 114 10.87 -4.84 -10.43
C TYR A 114 10.47 -3.89 -11.56
N ASN A 115 11.45 -3.43 -12.35
CA ASN A 115 11.23 -2.49 -13.45
C ASN A 115 10.28 -3.07 -14.49
N THR A 116 10.42 -4.37 -14.81
CA THR A 116 9.55 -5.07 -15.75
C THR A 116 8.10 -5.09 -15.28
N TYR A 117 7.87 -5.51 -14.02
CA TYR A 117 6.51 -5.55 -13.46
C TYR A 117 5.89 -4.15 -13.33
N MET A 118 6.67 -3.17 -12.86
CA MET A 118 6.17 -1.80 -12.69
C MET A 118 5.86 -1.13 -14.03
N HIS A 119 6.68 -1.37 -15.07
CA HIS A 119 6.40 -0.88 -16.41
C HIS A 119 5.11 -1.48 -16.98
N ARG A 120 4.93 -2.80 -16.87
CA ARG A 120 3.70 -3.49 -17.29
C ARG A 120 2.47 -2.93 -16.57
N TYR A 121 2.56 -2.75 -15.25
CA TYR A 121 1.51 -2.13 -14.45
C TYR A 121 1.16 -0.72 -14.97
N MET A 122 2.15 0.12 -15.24
CA MET A 122 1.90 1.49 -15.71
C MET A 122 1.28 1.54 -17.11
N VAL A 123 1.69 0.64 -18.01
CA VAL A 123 1.04 0.48 -19.32
C VAL A 123 -0.41 0.00 -19.14
N GLY A 124 -0.64 -0.97 -18.26
CA GLY A 124 -1.97 -1.48 -17.94
C GLY A 124 -2.87 -0.40 -17.37
N VAL A 125 -2.40 0.39 -16.39
CA VAL A 125 -3.13 1.54 -15.84
C VAL A 125 -3.58 2.50 -16.95
N LYS A 126 -2.69 2.87 -17.87
CA LYS A 126 -3.02 3.77 -18.97
C LYS A 126 -4.09 3.20 -19.91
N SER A 127 -4.05 1.90 -20.17
CA SER A 127 -5.04 1.21 -21.01
C SER A 127 -6.39 0.96 -20.32
N LEU A 128 -6.40 0.71 -19.01
CA LEU A 128 -7.59 0.36 -18.25
C LEU A 128 -8.36 1.59 -17.75
N TYR A 129 -7.63 2.70 -17.56
CA TYR A 129 -8.14 3.96 -17.03
C TYR A 129 -7.75 5.13 -17.96
N GLU A 130 -8.22 5.07 -19.21
CA GLU A 130 -7.90 6.05 -20.26
C GLU A 130 -8.17 7.52 -19.86
N ASP A 131 -9.14 7.73 -18.97
CA ASP A 131 -9.57 9.05 -18.49
C ASP A 131 -8.68 9.65 -17.38
N GLU A 132 -7.80 8.86 -16.74
CA GLU A 132 -6.97 9.34 -15.64
C GLU A 132 -5.53 9.60 -16.08
N GLY A 133 -5.07 10.83 -15.84
CA GLY A 133 -3.66 11.17 -15.97
C GLY A 133 -2.80 10.44 -14.93
N ILE A 134 -1.52 10.23 -15.28
CA ILE A 134 -0.54 9.63 -14.38
C ILE A 134 -0.37 10.53 -13.15
N LYS A 135 -0.61 9.98 -11.97
CA LYS A 135 -0.47 10.69 -10.70
C LYS A 135 1.00 10.79 -10.27
N PRO A 136 1.40 11.81 -9.49
CA PRO A 136 2.78 11.95 -9.03
C PRO A 136 3.32 10.71 -8.30
N HIS A 137 2.49 10.02 -7.52
CA HIS A 137 2.90 8.78 -6.85
C HIS A 137 3.13 7.62 -7.84
N GLN A 138 2.32 7.52 -8.91
CA GLN A 138 2.51 6.53 -9.98
C GLN A 138 3.78 6.82 -10.79
N HIS A 139 4.17 8.08 -10.93
CA HIS A 139 5.48 8.44 -11.48
C HIS A 139 6.61 8.09 -10.50
N ALA A 140 6.44 8.39 -9.21
CA ALA A 140 7.47 8.15 -8.20
C ALA A 140 7.83 6.66 -8.07
N VAL A 141 6.85 5.75 -8.20
CA VAL A 141 7.13 4.30 -8.14
C VAL A 141 8.03 3.81 -9.28
N LEU A 142 8.04 4.46 -10.44
CA LEU A 142 8.96 4.10 -11.54
C LEU A 142 10.43 4.33 -11.18
N HIS A 143 10.71 5.22 -10.22
CA HIS A 143 12.08 5.51 -9.78
C HIS A 143 12.57 4.57 -8.66
N VAL A 144 11.71 3.71 -8.12
CA VAL A 144 12.10 2.81 -7.03
C VAL A 144 13.18 1.82 -7.49
N GLY A 145 13.19 1.39 -8.75
CA GLY A 145 14.27 0.56 -9.29
C GLY A 145 15.64 1.25 -9.19
N THR A 146 15.70 2.53 -9.55
CA THR A 146 16.90 3.36 -9.41
C THR A 146 17.29 3.56 -7.94
N MET A 147 16.30 3.74 -7.05
CA MET A 147 16.56 3.85 -5.61
C MET A 147 17.11 2.54 -5.02
N LEU A 148 16.62 1.39 -5.48
CA LEU A 148 17.11 0.07 -5.10
C LEU A 148 18.56 -0.14 -5.54
N GLU A 149 18.94 0.38 -6.71
CA GLU A 149 20.32 0.35 -7.19
C GLU A 149 21.27 1.22 -6.34
N TRP A 150 20.85 2.45 -6.01
CA TRP A 150 21.72 3.41 -5.33
C TRP A 150 21.81 3.22 -3.82
N PHE A 151 20.68 2.91 -3.18
CA PHE A 151 20.56 2.86 -1.72
C PHE A 151 20.35 1.44 -1.18
N GLY A 152 20.16 0.46 -2.08
CA GLY A 152 19.83 -0.89 -1.71
C GLY A 152 18.36 -1.06 -1.28
N PRO A 153 18.05 -2.16 -0.59
CA PRO A 153 16.70 -2.54 -0.20
C PRO A 153 15.90 -1.44 0.52
N VAL A 154 14.60 -1.32 0.22
CA VAL A 154 13.72 -0.25 0.76
C VAL A 154 13.74 -0.15 2.28
N HIS A 155 13.82 -1.28 2.99
CA HIS A 155 13.80 -1.29 4.45
C HIS A 155 14.96 -0.50 5.08
N ALA A 156 16.08 -0.32 4.37
CA ALA A 156 17.25 0.42 4.86
C ALA A 156 17.02 1.94 4.88
N HIS A 157 16.12 2.47 4.04
CA HIS A 157 15.86 3.91 3.89
C HIS A 157 14.38 4.30 4.04
N SER A 158 13.53 3.36 4.47
CA SER A 158 12.10 3.58 4.63
C SER A 158 11.73 4.62 5.71
N ALA A 159 10.68 5.40 5.43
CA ALA A 159 10.14 6.43 6.34
C ALA A 159 9.77 5.96 7.76
N PRO A 160 9.23 4.72 7.99
CA PRO A 160 8.82 4.29 9.32
C PRO A 160 9.95 4.31 10.36
N TYR A 161 11.20 4.14 9.93
CA TYR A 161 12.36 4.28 10.82
C TYR A 161 12.44 5.70 11.40
N TYR A 162 12.36 6.71 10.54
CA TYR A 162 12.40 8.11 10.93
C TYR A 162 11.18 8.52 11.76
N GLU A 163 9.98 8.03 11.42
CA GLU A 163 8.76 8.31 12.18
C GLU A 163 8.84 7.80 13.62
N ARG A 164 9.38 6.59 13.82
CA ARG A 164 9.61 6.05 15.17
C ARG A 164 10.57 6.92 15.96
N TYR A 165 11.63 7.42 15.32
CA TYR A 165 12.61 8.30 15.95
C TYR A 165 12.03 9.68 16.27
N ILE A 166 11.24 10.27 15.37
CA ILE A 166 10.53 11.53 15.59
C ILE A 166 9.55 11.38 16.77
N ASN A 167 8.77 10.30 16.81
CA ASN A 167 7.87 10.00 17.92
C ASN A 167 8.64 9.84 19.24
N PHE A 168 9.79 9.16 19.22
CA PHE A 168 10.68 9.08 20.39
C PHE A 168 11.13 10.48 20.85
N MET A 169 11.58 11.34 19.93
CA MET A 169 11.98 12.71 20.26
C MET A 169 10.83 13.57 20.80
N HIS A 170 9.61 13.42 20.26
CA HIS A 170 8.42 14.09 20.80
C HIS A 170 8.08 13.64 22.22
N ARG A 171 8.29 12.35 22.53
CA ARG A 171 8.06 11.78 23.87
C ARG A 171 9.17 12.12 24.84
N ALA A 172 10.41 12.26 24.35
CA ALA A 172 11.51 12.73 25.15
C ALA A 172 11.21 14.17 25.57
N GLN A 173 10.89 14.38 26.85
CA GLN A 173 10.73 15.72 27.43
C GLN A 173 12.09 16.41 27.56
N ILE A 174 12.71 16.74 26.43
CA ILE A 174 13.98 17.49 26.35
C ILE A 174 13.75 19.00 26.44
N ASN A 175 12.54 19.40 26.84
CA ASN A 175 12.21 20.79 27.10
C ASN A 175 13.08 21.25 28.28
N ARG A 176 14.28 21.78 27.98
CA ARG A 176 15.12 22.58 28.87
C ARG A 176 14.42 23.92 29.16
N LYS A 177 13.12 23.90 29.47
CA LYS A 177 12.54 24.97 30.26
C LYS A 177 13.30 24.87 31.58
N PRO A 178 14.11 25.87 31.98
CA PRO A 178 14.60 25.89 33.33
C PRO A 178 13.35 25.87 34.20
N SER A 179 13.10 24.75 34.89
CA SER A 179 12.14 24.76 35.97
C SER A 179 12.67 25.82 36.91
N LYS A 180 11.86 26.86 37.16
CA LYS A 180 12.04 27.59 38.40
C LYS A 180 11.85 26.52 39.47
N THR A 181 12.96 26.12 40.08
CA THR A 181 13.10 25.15 41.19
C THR A 181 13.68 23.78 40.82
N SER A 182 14.74 23.48 41.58
CA SER A 182 15.32 22.20 42.02
C SER A 182 15.93 21.22 41.00
N ARG A 183 17.29 21.21 41.01
CA ARG A 183 18.15 20.04 40.78
C ARG A 183 17.46 18.74 41.25
N SER A 184 17.08 17.85 40.33
CA SER A 184 17.13 16.41 40.61
C SER A 184 17.10 15.55 39.33
N ARG A 185 18.21 14.81 39.16
CA ARG A 185 18.37 13.50 38.52
C ARG A 185 17.90 13.33 37.07
N ILE A 186 18.83 13.59 36.15
CA ILE A 186 18.98 12.73 34.96
C ILE A 186 19.68 11.46 35.44
N ARG A 187 18.95 10.35 35.55
CA ARG A 187 19.57 9.02 35.65
C ARG A 187 19.74 8.51 34.23
N LEU A 188 20.90 8.77 33.63
CA LEU A 188 21.33 8.05 32.44
C LEU A 188 21.51 6.58 32.86
N SER A 189 20.50 5.74 32.62
CA SER A 189 20.71 4.30 32.64
C SER A 189 21.37 3.96 31.30
N VAL A 190 22.68 4.18 31.22
CA VAL A 190 23.54 3.48 30.29
C VAL A 190 23.60 2.04 30.79
N THR A 191 22.66 1.22 30.35
CA THR A 191 22.84 -0.23 30.37
C THR A 191 23.50 -0.59 29.05
N LEU A 192 24.80 -0.37 28.99
CA LEU A 192 25.66 -1.09 28.06
C LEU A 192 25.96 -2.46 28.68
N MET A 193 25.94 -3.45 27.80
CA MET A 193 26.56 -4.77 27.87
C MET A 193 25.75 -5.98 28.38
N VAL A 194 25.44 -6.81 27.38
CA VAL A 194 25.70 -8.27 27.28
C VAL A 194 24.83 -9.16 28.17
N TRP A 195 24.02 -10.02 27.55
CA TRP A 195 24.19 -11.48 27.48
C TRP A 195 23.05 -12.08 26.63
N THR A 196 23.44 -12.91 25.67
CA THR A 196 22.69 -13.88 24.82
C THR A 196 21.54 -13.39 23.95
#